data_AF-A0A1I8C2Q8-F1
#
_entry.id   AF-A0A1I8C2Q8-F1
#
_cell.length_a   1.000
_cell.length_b   1.000
_cell.length_c   1.000
_cell.angle_alpha   90.00
_cell.angle_beta   90.00
_cell.angle_gamma   90.00
#
_symmetry.space_group_name_H-M   'P 1'
#
loop_
_entity.id
_entity.type
_entity.pdbx_description
1 polymer ?
#
loop_
_entity_poly.entity_id
_entity_poly.type
_entity_poly.pdbx_seq_one_letter_code
_entity_poly.pdbx_strand_id
1 'polypeptide(L)' 'LFITKLWLSASSILLLDPKKTVSASSDPCTDSLDICPKWKENGFCSSQFYSKSYRASICRKSCTMC' A
#
# COMPACT_ATOMS: atom_id res chain seq x y z
N LEU A 1 -15.42 -4.36 -57.14
CA LEU A 1 -14.57 -5.57 -57.16
C LEU A 1 -14.89 -6.38 -55.90
N PHE A 2 -15.41 -7.61 -56.04
CA PHE A 2 -15.40 -8.60 -54.95
C PHE A 2 -13.90 -8.90 -54.64
N ILE A 3 -13.39 -9.20 -53.44
CA ILE A 3 -13.58 -10.30 -52.48
C ILE A 3 -12.69 -9.98 -51.24
N THR A 4 -12.77 -10.51 -50.01
CA THR A 4 -13.63 -11.47 -49.26
C THR A 4 -13.35 -11.25 -47.74
N LYS A 5 -13.87 -12.12 -46.86
CA LYS A 5 -13.38 -12.44 -45.48
C LYS A 5 -13.69 -11.45 -44.36
N LEU A 6 -14.92 -11.59 -43.87
CA LEU A 6 -15.12 -11.88 -42.45
C LEU A 6 -14.18 -13.03 -42.02
N TRP A 7 -13.21 -12.75 -41.16
CA TRP A 7 -12.44 -13.80 -40.47
C TRP A 7 -12.24 -13.40 -39.01
N LEU A 8 -12.72 -14.25 -38.10
CA LEU A 8 -12.42 -14.16 -36.68
C LEU A 8 -10.91 -14.38 -36.51
N SER A 9 -10.28 -13.57 -35.67
CA SER A 9 -9.34 -14.14 -34.70
C SER A 9 -9.41 -13.34 -33.41
N ALA A 10 -10.02 -13.94 -32.38
CA ALA A 10 -9.66 -13.58 -31.03
C ALA A 10 -8.17 -13.91 -30.87
N SER A 11 -7.39 -12.94 -30.42
CA SER A 11 -6.00 -13.18 -30.04
C SER A 11 -5.67 -12.25 -28.88
N SER A 12 -5.65 -12.86 -27.69
CA SER A 12 -5.14 -12.26 -26.47
C SER A 12 -3.65 -12.02 -26.63
N ILE A 13 -3.27 -10.94 -27.30
CA ILE A 13 -1.88 -10.52 -27.43
C ILE A 13 -1.51 -9.73 -26.18
N LEU A 14 -0.65 -10.37 -25.39
CA LEU A 14 0.07 -9.85 -24.24
C LEU A 14 0.58 -8.42 -24.49
N LEU A 15 -0.11 -7.42 -23.94
CA LEU A 15 0.53 -6.15 -23.63
C LEU A 15 1.29 -6.32 -22.32
N LEU A 16 2.60 -6.55 -22.44
CA LEU A 16 3.54 -6.15 -21.40
C LEU A 16 3.59 -4.62 -21.41
N ASP A 17 2.64 -3.98 -20.72
CA ASP A 17 2.61 -2.52 -20.60
C ASP A 17 3.92 -2.01 -19.98
N PRO A 18 4.73 -1.19 -20.68
CA PRO A 18 5.88 -0.51 -20.08
C PRO A 18 5.40 0.69 -19.23
N LYS A 19 4.44 0.43 -18.35
CA LYS A 19 3.92 1.35 -17.33
C LYS A 19 3.77 0.67 -15.98
N LYS A 20 4.84 -0.02 -15.56
CA LYS A 20 5.22 -0.13 -14.13
C LYS A 20 5.57 1.28 -13.60
N THR A 21 4.55 2.15 -13.56
CA THR A 21 4.70 3.57 -13.27
C THR A 21 4.54 3.76 -11.79
N VAL A 22 5.67 3.99 -11.11
CA VAL A 22 5.81 4.39 -9.70
C VAL A 22 4.85 3.66 -8.76
N SER A 23 5.40 2.64 -8.08
CA SER A 23 4.84 2.22 -6.81
C SER A 23 4.64 3.46 -5.93
N ALA A 24 3.39 3.86 -5.71
CA ALA A 24 3.05 4.48 -4.46
C ALA A 24 3.41 3.43 -3.41
N SER A 25 4.61 3.53 -2.85
CA SER A 25 5.01 2.76 -1.67
C SER A 25 4.21 3.31 -0.50
N SER A 26 2.91 3.00 -0.50
CA SER A 26 2.11 2.99 0.70
C SER A 26 2.70 1.89 1.57
N ASP A 27 3.79 2.20 2.27
CA ASP A 27 4.47 1.29 3.18
C ASP A 27 3.38 0.65 4.03
N PRO A 28 3.24 -0.69 4.01
CA PRO A 28 2.06 -1.36 4.53
C PRO A 28 1.79 -0.85 5.93
N CYS A 29 0.57 -0.36 6.20
CA CYS A 29 0.30 0.30 7.48
C CYS A 29 0.22 -0.77 8.58
N THR A 30 1.39 -1.07 9.13
CA THR A 30 1.64 -2.03 10.18
C THR A 30 2.29 -1.32 11.36
N ASP A 31 2.16 -1.93 12.52
CA ASP A 31 3.04 -1.64 13.64
C ASP A 31 4.37 -2.37 13.42
N SER A 32 5.47 -1.79 13.90
CA SER A 32 6.81 -2.39 13.87
C SER A 32 7.10 -3.25 15.09
N LEU A 33 6.27 -3.15 16.15
CA LEU A 33 6.40 -3.93 17.38
C LEU A 33 5.04 -4.48 17.82
N ASP A 34 5.01 -5.75 18.22
CA ASP A 34 3.78 -6.41 18.71
C ASP A 34 3.28 -5.85 20.05
N ILE A 35 4.09 -5.05 20.75
CA ILE A 35 3.71 -4.37 22.00
C ILE A 35 2.83 -3.13 21.76
N CYS A 36 2.67 -2.68 20.51
CA CYS A 36 1.93 -1.46 20.18
C CYS A 36 0.47 -1.39 20.70
N PRO A 37 -0.31 -2.49 20.77
CA PRO A 37 -1.62 -2.47 21.43
C PRO A 37 -1.53 -2.12 22.93
N LYS A 38 -0.57 -2.72 23.66
CA LYS A 38 -0.35 -2.42 25.09
C LYS A 38 0.16 -0.99 25.30
N TRP A 39 1.03 -0.53 24.41
CA TRP A 39 1.51 0.86 24.45
C TRP A 39 0.41 1.87 24.14
N LYS A 40 -0.49 1.58 23.19
CA LYS A 40 -1.68 2.37 22.91
C LYS A 40 -2.58 2.52 24.14
N GLU A 41 -2.88 1.41 24.83
CA GLU A 41 -3.63 1.39 26.09
C GLU A 41 -2.95 2.27 27.16
N ASN A 42 -1.63 2.23 27.25
CA ASN A 42 -0.82 3.04 28.16
C ASN A 42 -0.60 4.50 27.68
N GLY A 43 -1.32 4.98 26.66
CA GLY A 43 -1.26 6.37 26.20
C GLY A 43 -0.06 6.72 25.30
N PHE A 44 0.68 5.74 24.76
CA PHE A 44 1.83 5.99 23.88
C PHE A 44 1.47 6.90 22.69
N CYS A 45 0.31 6.71 22.07
CA CYS A 45 -0.11 7.47 20.90
C CYS A 45 -0.31 8.97 21.16
N SER A 46 -0.57 9.39 22.41
CA SER A 46 -0.71 10.80 22.83
C SER A 46 0.49 11.34 23.63
N SER A 47 1.42 10.47 24.04
CA SER A 47 2.60 10.82 24.84
C SER A 47 3.38 12.03 24.31
N GLN A 48 3.72 12.96 25.19
CA GLN A 48 4.63 14.08 24.88
C GLN A 48 6.11 13.70 25.04
N PHE A 49 6.43 12.59 25.69
CA PHE A 49 7.80 12.07 25.82
C PHE A 49 8.35 11.56 24.48
N TYR A 50 7.47 11.11 23.57
CA TYR A 50 7.85 10.61 22.25
C TYR A 50 7.41 11.59 21.15
N SER A 51 8.29 11.86 20.20
CA SER A 51 7.93 12.68 19.02
C SER A 51 6.79 12.02 18.22
N LYS A 52 6.04 12.82 17.46
CA LYS A 52 4.99 12.29 16.57
C LYS A 52 5.60 11.33 15.52
N SER A 53 6.79 11.66 15.00
CA SER A 53 7.50 10.82 14.03
C SER A 53 7.91 9.47 14.62
N TYR A 54 8.41 9.41 15.86
CA TYR A 54 8.76 8.14 16.51
C TYR A 54 7.53 7.26 16.77
N ARG A 55 6.42 7.86 17.23
CA ARG A 55 5.15 7.13 17.41
C ARG A 55 4.61 6.58 16.09
N ALA A 56 4.67 7.38 15.03
CA ALA A 56 4.27 6.99 13.68
C ALA A 56 5.23 5.97 13.03
N SER A 57 6.51 5.92 13.39
CA SER A 57 7.45 4.92 12.88
C SER A 57 7.29 3.57 13.57
N ILE A 58 6.95 3.55 14.87
CA ILE A 58 6.87 2.31 15.66
C ILE A 58 5.44 1.71 15.69
N CYS A 59 4.41 2.52 15.93
CA CYS A 59 3.03 2.07 16.17
C CYS A 59 2.03 2.73 15.22
N ARG A 60 2.37 2.79 13.93
CA ARG A 60 1.59 3.52 12.91
C ARG A 60 0.14 3.06 12.81
N LYS A 61 -0.10 1.75 12.83
CA LYS A 61 -1.42 1.15 12.71
C LYS A 61 -2.20 1.30 14.02
N SER A 62 -1.59 0.93 15.15
CA SER A 62 -2.20 1.06 16.48
C SER A 62 -2.60 2.49 16.80
N CYS A 63 -1.76 3.48 16.46
CA CYS A 63 -2.03 4.89 16.69
C CYS A 63 -2.83 5.58 15.58
N THR A 64 -3.33 4.84 14.57
CA THR A 64 -4.07 5.37 13.42
C THR A 64 -3.36 6.56 12.76
N MET A 65 -2.06 6.37 12.49
CA MET A 65 -1.15 7.32 11.82
C MET A 65 -0.71 6.81 10.43
N CYS A 66 -1.53 5.95 9.82
CA CYS A 66 -1.56 5.80 8.37
C CYS A 66 -2.03 7.12 7.73
#